data_AF-A0A2H9LS06-F1
#
_entry.id   AF-A0A2H9LS06-F1
#
_cell.length_a   1.000
_cell.length_b   1.000
_cell.length_c   1.000
_cell.angle_alpha   90.00
_cell.angle_beta   90.00
_cell.angle_gamma   90.00
#
_symmetry.space_group_name_H-M   'P 1'
#
loop_
_entity.id
_entity.type
_entity.pdbx_description
1 polymer ?
#
loop_
_entity_poly.entity_id
_entity_poly.type
_entity_poly.pdbx_seq_one_letter_code
_entity_poly.pdbx_strand_id
1 'polypeptide(L)'
;MLRAEKDLNDKDFLWATVAIYYSEYYALYSFLQRIGVKCENHACSILATTLLLGEDKTKTINQHKGKRIDAQYYMKVGQENKVRLMLQEAKAFVSNFDELISNLSDKDIICYRESIFKER
;
A
#
# COMPACT_ATOMS: atom_id res chain seq x y z
N MET A 1 -4.27 2.57 9.98
CA MET A 1 -4.91 1.38 10.58
C MET A 1 -6.03 1.69 11.58
N LEU A 2 -5.82 2.49 12.64
CA LEU A 2 -6.87 2.78 13.64
C LEU A 2 -8.20 3.27 13.05
N ARG A 3 -8.13 4.12 12.02
CA ARG A 3 -9.34 4.60 11.30
C ARG A 3 -10.11 3.46 10.63
N ALA A 4 -9.42 2.58 9.92
CA ALA A 4 -10.02 1.44 9.24
C ALA A 4 -10.70 0.47 10.23
N GLU A 5 -10.09 0.23 11.38
CA GLU A 5 -10.67 -0.60 12.45
C GLU A 5 -11.95 0.02 13.02
N LYS A 6 -11.92 1.33 13.28
CA LYS A 6 -13.09 2.07 13.73
C LYS A 6 -14.23 1.97 12.70
N ASP A 7 -13.97 2.30 11.44
CA ASP A 7 -14.99 2.27 10.38
C ASP A 7 -15.57 0.85 10.20
N LEU A 8 -14.75 -0.19 10.31
CA LEU A 8 -15.19 -1.58 10.26
C LEU A 8 -16.11 -1.95 11.44
N ASN A 9 -15.77 -1.52 12.65
CA ASN A 9 -16.59 -1.77 13.85
C ASN A 9 -17.92 -1.02 13.81
N ASP A 10 -17.92 0.17 13.21
CA ASP A 10 -19.12 0.98 12.95
C ASP A 10 -19.97 0.42 11.79
N LYS A 11 -19.54 -0.70 11.17
CA LYS A 11 -20.14 -1.32 9.97
C LYS A 11 -20.15 -0.40 8.74
N ASP A 12 -19.28 0.59 8.73
CA ASP A 12 -19.05 1.46 7.60
C ASP A 12 -18.03 0.81 6.63
N PHE A 13 -18.50 -0.22 5.92
CA PHE A 13 -17.65 -1.03 5.06
C PHE A 13 -17.06 -0.24 3.88
N LEU A 14 -17.71 0.85 3.48
CA LEU A 14 -17.20 1.74 2.44
C LEU A 14 -15.95 2.45 2.96
N TRP A 15 -16.07 3.18 4.07
CA TRP A 15 -14.96 3.94 4.60
C TRP A 15 -13.86 3.05 5.18
N ALA A 16 -14.21 1.88 5.71
CA ALA A 16 -13.23 0.86 6.10
C ALA A 16 -12.39 0.42 4.89
N THR A 17 -13.01 0.05 3.76
CA THR A 17 -12.30 -0.36 2.54
C THR A 17 -11.36 0.74 2.04
N VAL A 18 -11.82 1.99 2.06
CA VAL A 18 -11.02 3.16 1.65
C VAL A 18 -9.83 3.35 2.60
N ALA A 19 -10.06 3.38 3.91
CA ALA A 19 -9.04 3.61 4.92
C ALA A 19 -7.97 2.50 4.94
N ILE A 20 -8.36 1.25 4.64
CA ILE A 20 -7.44 0.12 4.47
C ILE A 20 -6.49 0.40 3.31
N TYR A 21 -7.01 0.64 2.11
CA TYR A 21 -6.19 0.90 0.91
C TYR A 21 -5.23 2.08 1.12
N TYR A 22 -5.70 3.18 1.72
CA TYR A 22 -4.82 4.33 1.97
C TYR A 22 -3.72 4.02 2.99
N SER A 23 -3.97 3.15 3.97
CA SER A 23 -2.92 2.72 4.91
C SER A 23 -1.80 1.95 4.18
N GLU A 24 -2.16 1.04 3.28
CA GLU A 24 -1.18 0.34 2.43
C GLU A 24 -0.43 1.31 1.52
N TYR A 25 -1.16 2.23 0.87
CA TYR A 25 -0.56 3.23 0.00
C TYR A 25 0.49 4.08 0.73
N TYR A 26 0.19 4.54 1.94
CA TYR A 26 1.13 5.36 2.71
C TYR A 26 2.33 4.56 3.22
N ALA A 27 2.17 3.27 3.55
CA ALA A 27 3.30 2.40 3.91
C ALA A 27 4.23 2.14 2.72
N LEU A 28 3.67 1.93 1.53
CA LEU A 28 4.47 1.84 0.31
C LEU A 28 5.13 3.17 -0.04
N TYR A 29 4.40 4.28 0.11
CA TYR A 29 4.89 5.60 -0.23
C TYR A 29 5.99 6.07 0.73
N SER A 30 5.95 5.67 2.01
CA SER A 30 7.03 5.99 2.96
C SER A 30 8.35 5.32 2.57
N PHE A 31 8.33 4.12 1.97
CA PHE A 31 9.53 3.51 1.38
C PHE A 31 10.10 4.38 0.25
N LEU A 32 9.25 4.81 -0.70
CA LEU A 32 9.67 5.70 -1.79
C LEU A 32 10.26 7.01 -1.26
N GLN A 33 9.63 7.61 -0.24
CA GLN A 33 10.16 8.81 0.42
C GLN A 33 11.51 8.55 1.11
N ARG A 34 11.68 7.40 1.77
CA ARG A 34 12.94 7.02 2.43
C ARG A 34 14.10 6.93 1.43
N ILE A 35 13.84 6.45 0.22
CA ILE A 35 14.82 6.43 -0.87
C ILE A 35 14.87 7.72 -1.70
N GLY A 36 14.07 8.74 -1.36
CA GLY A 36 14.08 10.05 -2.05
C GLY A 36 13.36 10.08 -3.40
N VAL A 37 12.43 9.14 -3.64
CA VAL A 37 11.63 9.06 -4.86
C VAL A 37 10.25 9.68 -4.60
N LYS A 38 9.85 10.62 -5.47
CA LYS A 38 8.52 11.24 -5.44
C LYS A 38 7.70 10.72 -6.61
N CYS A 39 6.47 10.30 -6.31
CA CYS A 39 5.46 9.94 -7.30
C CYS A 39 4.20 10.76 -7.05
N GLU A 40 3.60 11.31 -8.10
CA GLU A 40 2.45 12.23 -7.96
C GLU A 40 1.09 11.54 -8.07
N ASN A 41 1.08 10.24 -8.41
CA ASN A 41 -0.14 9.47 -8.48
C ASN A 41 0.07 8.02 -7.99
N HIS A 42 -1.02 7.42 -7.51
CA HIS A 42 -1.02 6.08 -6.92
C HIS A 42 -0.50 5.00 -7.87
N ALA A 43 -0.82 5.08 -9.16
CA ALA A 43 -0.41 4.07 -10.13
C ALA A 43 1.10 4.09 -10.34
N CYS A 44 1.69 5.28 -10.46
CA CYS A 44 3.13 5.48 -10.56
C CYS A 44 3.85 5.02 -9.29
N SER A 45 3.35 5.36 -8.10
CA SER A 45 3.96 4.89 -6.84
C SER A 45 4.00 3.35 -6.78
N ILE A 46 2.88 2.69 -7.06
CA ILE A 46 2.80 1.22 -7.03
C ILE A 46 3.71 0.60 -8.10
N LEU A 47 3.74 1.16 -9.31
CA LEU A 47 4.60 0.68 -10.39
C LEU A 47 6.08 0.83 -10.02
N ALA A 48 6.49 1.99 -9.52
CA ALA A 48 7.87 2.24 -9.11
C ALA A 48 8.32 1.26 -8.03
N THR A 49 7.49 1.04 -7.01
CA THR A 49 7.80 0.03 -5.98
C THR A 49 7.82 -1.39 -6.54
N THR A 50 6.97 -1.72 -7.52
CA THR A 50 6.96 -3.04 -8.17
C THR A 50 8.26 -3.29 -8.92
N LEU A 51 8.78 -2.29 -9.63
CA LEU A 51 10.07 -2.41 -10.33
C LEU A 51 11.23 -2.57 -9.33
N LEU A 52 11.18 -1.86 -8.20
CA LEU A 52 12.25 -1.89 -7.20
C LEU A 52 12.26 -3.13 -6.31
N LEU A 53 11.08 -3.64 -5.94
CA LEU A 53 10.91 -4.66 -4.90
C LEU A 53 10.26 -5.96 -5.42
N GLY A 54 9.80 -5.98 -6.67
CA GLY A 54 9.08 -7.09 -7.29
C GLY A 54 7.56 -7.09 -7.05
N GLU A 55 6.84 -7.84 -7.88
CA GLU A 55 5.37 -7.96 -7.83
C GLU A 55 4.84 -8.53 -6.52
N ASP A 56 5.57 -9.47 -5.91
CA ASP A 56 5.15 -10.07 -4.65
C ASP A 56 5.00 -9.03 -3.53
N LYS A 57 5.85 -7.99 -3.54
CA LYS A 57 5.82 -6.90 -2.56
C LYS A 57 4.67 -5.92 -2.78
N THR A 58 4.06 -5.87 -3.97
CA THR A 58 2.96 -4.95 -4.30
C THR A 58 1.64 -5.65 -4.60
N LYS A 59 1.61 -6.99 -4.51
CA LYS A 59 0.43 -7.81 -4.83
C LYS A 59 -0.81 -7.40 -4.04
N THR A 60 -0.70 -7.22 -2.73
CA THR A 60 -1.83 -6.89 -1.85
C THR A 60 -2.47 -5.55 -2.24
N ILE A 61 -1.67 -4.48 -2.34
CA ILE A 61 -2.18 -3.16 -2.69
C ILE A 61 -2.78 -3.12 -4.10
N ASN A 62 -2.23 -3.90 -5.04
CA ASN A 62 -2.80 -4.03 -6.39
C ASN A 62 -4.20 -4.66 -6.36
N GLN A 63 -4.40 -5.71 -5.56
CA GLN A 63 -5.71 -6.35 -5.38
C GLN A 63 -6.70 -5.40 -4.66
N HIS A 64 -6.24 -4.67 -3.66
CA HIS A 64 -7.08 -3.78 -2.85
C HIS A 64 -7.44 -2.48 -3.57
N LYS A 65 -6.62 -2.02 -4.51
CA LYS A 65 -6.89 -0.87 -5.38
C LYS A 65 -8.24 -1.00 -6.10
N GLY A 66 -8.55 -2.18 -6.65
CA GLY A 66 -9.83 -2.44 -7.31
C GLY A 66 -11.01 -2.31 -6.35
N LYS A 67 -10.91 -2.91 -5.17
CA LYS A 67 -11.95 -2.82 -4.11
C LYS A 67 -12.20 -1.38 -3.67
N ARG A 68 -11.14 -0.57 -3.55
CA ARG A 68 -11.26 0.86 -3.24
C ARG A 68 -11.95 1.65 -4.36
N ILE A 69 -11.65 1.35 -5.63
CA ILE A 69 -12.32 1.97 -6.78
C ILE A 69 -13.83 1.64 -6.75
N ASP A 70 -14.17 0.37 -6.53
CA ASP A 70 -15.54 -0.11 -6.40
C ASP A 70 -16.30 0.59 -5.26
N ALA A 71 -15.67 0.72 -4.09
CA ALA A 71 -16.25 1.37 -2.93
C ALA A 71 -16.47 2.87 -3.17
N GLN A 72 -15.49 3.61 -3.70
CA GLN A 72 -15.57 5.07 -3.83
C GLN A 72 -16.41 5.54 -5.01
N TYR A 73 -16.33 4.88 -6.16
CA TYR A 73 -16.96 5.36 -7.40
C TYR A 73 -18.29 4.67 -7.70
N TYR A 74 -18.51 3.46 -7.17
CA TYR A 74 -19.70 2.68 -7.46
C TYR A 74 -20.52 2.34 -6.21
N MET A 75 -20.07 2.79 -5.02
CA MET A 75 -20.68 2.47 -3.72
C MET A 75 -20.85 0.97 -3.49
N LYS A 76 -20.01 0.15 -4.13
CA LYS A 76 -20.04 -1.31 -4.04
C LYS A 76 -19.09 -1.76 -2.93
N VAL A 77 -19.66 -2.27 -1.85
CA VAL A 77 -18.89 -2.74 -0.68
C VAL A 77 -18.91 -4.26 -0.57
N GLY A 78 -17.81 -4.82 -0.06
CA GLY A 78 -17.72 -6.23 0.27
C GLY A 78 -18.53 -6.59 1.52
N GLN A 79 -18.81 -7.89 1.69
CA GLN A 79 -19.32 -8.43 2.94
C GLN A 79 -18.31 -8.22 4.08
N GLU A 80 -18.79 -8.13 5.33
CA GLU A 80 -17.97 -7.86 6.51
C GLU A 80 -16.74 -8.77 6.63
N ASN A 81 -16.91 -10.08 6.40
CA ASN A 81 -15.81 -11.06 6.42
C ASN A 81 -14.71 -10.75 5.38
N LYS A 82 -15.08 -10.28 4.18
CA LYS A 82 -14.14 -9.89 3.13
C LYS A 82 -13.39 -8.60 3.50
N VAL A 83 -14.06 -7.64 4.14
CA VAL A 83 -13.41 -6.40 4.61
C VAL A 83 -12.50 -6.68 5.81
N ARG A 84 -12.88 -7.61 6.70
CA ARG A 84 -12.03 -8.12 7.79
C ARG A 84 -10.77 -8.78 7.26
N LEU A 85 -10.88 -9.63 6.25
CA LEU A 85 -9.72 -10.25 5.59
C LEU A 85 -8.81 -9.19 4.95
N MET A 86 -9.41 -8.23 4.22
CA MET A 86 -8.69 -7.11 3.63
C MET A 86 -7.91 -6.32 4.68
N LEU A 87 -8.49 -6.07 5.86
CA LEU A 87 -7.81 -5.40 6.97
C LEU A 87 -6.63 -6.23 7.50
N GLN A 88 -6.76 -7.54 7.62
CA GLN A 88 -5.68 -8.43 8.08
C GLN A 88 -4.51 -8.44 7.08
N GLU A 89 -4.81 -8.57 5.78
CA GLU A 89 -3.82 -8.51 4.70
C GLU A 89 -3.07 -7.17 4.73
N ALA A 90 -3.79 -6.06 4.91
CA ALA A 90 -3.19 -4.73 4.99
C ALA A 90 -2.32 -4.54 6.24
N LYS A 91 -2.67 -5.15 7.38
CA LYS A 91 -1.79 -5.13 8.58
C LYS A 91 -0.45 -5.79 8.29
N ALA A 92 -0.47 -6.98 7.69
CA ALA A 92 0.76 -7.66 7.30
C ALA A 92 1.55 -6.85 6.27
N PHE A 93 0.87 -6.25 5.29
CA PHE A 93 1.50 -5.38 4.30
C PHE A 93 2.21 -4.18 4.95
N VAL A 94 1.54 -3.44 5.83
CA VAL A 94 2.10 -2.28 6.52
C VAL A 94 3.31 -2.70 7.36
N SER A 95 3.19 -3.77 8.15
CA SER A 95 4.31 -4.28 8.96
C SER A 95 5.52 -4.69 8.12
N ASN A 96 5.31 -5.30 6.95
CA ASN A 96 6.40 -5.65 6.03
C ASN A 96 7.14 -4.41 5.50
N PHE A 97 6.42 -3.31 5.23
CA PHE A 97 7.04 -2.06 4.80
C PHE A 97 7.74 -1.33 5.94
N ASP A 98 7.17 -1.35 7.15
CA ASP A 98 7.82 -0.81 8.34
C ASP A 98 9.15 -1.54 8.61
N GLU A 99 9.16 -2.87 8.58
CA GLU A 99 10.37 -3.69 8.75
C GLU A 99 11.40 -3.42 7.65
N LEU A 100 10.96 -3.37 6.39
CA LEU A 100 11.83 -3.01 5.26
C LEU A 100 12.53 -1.68 5.52
N ILE A 101 11.77 -0.63 5.86
CA ILE A 101 12.29 0.72 6.06
C ILE A 101 13.25 0.79 7.25
N SER A 102 12.92 0.13 8.36
CA SER A 102 13.77 0.07 9.55
C SER A 102 15.12 -0.59 9.30
N ASN A 103 15.18 -1.53 8.34
CA ASN A 103 16.39 -2.27 8.01
C ASN A 103 17.17 -1.67 6.83
N LEU A 104 16.72 -0.57 6.22
CA LEU A 104 17.43 0.09 5.12
C LEU A 104 18.72 0.75 5.62
N SER A 105 19.86 0.30 5.10
CA SER A 105 21.14 1.01 5.24
C SER A 105 21.29 2.10 4.18
N ASP A 106 22.23 3.03 4.39
CA ASP A 106 22.54 4.05 3.38
C ASP A 106 23.05 3.43 2.06
N LYS A 107 23.72 2.27 2.15
CA LYS A 107 24.14 1.51 0.98
C LYS A 107 22.93 1.00 0.17
N ASP A 108 21.93 0.44 0.84
CA ASP A 108 20.71 -0.04 0.18
C ASP A 108 19.97 1.10 -0.52
N ILE A 109 19.87 2.26 0.14
CA ILE A 109 19.25 3.45 -0.44
C ILE A 109 19.96 3.88 -1.72
N ILE A 110 21.29 3.89 -1.74
CA ILE A 110 22.08 4.21 -2.94
C ILE A 110 21.79 3.17 -4.04
N CYS A 111 21.80 1.88 -3.70
CA CYS A 111 21.50 0.82 -4.67
C CYS A 111 20.11 0.96 -5.31
N TYR A 112 19.06 1.25 -4.52
CA TYR A 112 17.72 1.50 -5.04
C TYR A 112 17.63 2.74 -5.93
N ARG A 113 18.40 3.80 -5.62
CA ARG A 113 18.45 4.99 -6.47
C ARG A 113 19.12 4.68 -7.81
N GLU A 114 20.24 3.94 -7.77
CA GLU A 114 20.97 3.57 -8.98
C GLU A 114 20.17 2.64 -9.90
N SER A 115 19.38 1.71 -9.35
CA SER A 115 18.57 0.81 -10.18
C SER A 115 17.53 1.55 -11.02
N ILE A 116 16.98 2.66 -10.51
CA ILE A 116 16.03 3.51 -11.27
C ILE A 116 16.69 4.09 -12.53
N PHE A 117 17.97 4.42 -12.49
CA PHE A 117 18.68 5.01 -13.63
C PHE A 117 19.23 3.96 -14.60
N LYS A 118 19.37 2.69 -14.19
CA LYS A 118 19.88 1.60 -15.03
C LYS A 118 18.85 1.03 -15.99
N GLU A 119 17.56 1.28 -15.78
CA GLU A 119 16.49 0.90 -16.71
C GLU A 119 16.28 1.90 -17.88
N ARG A 120 17.23 2.81 -18.11
CA ARG A 120 17.24 3.74 -19.26
C ARG A 120 18.17 3.29 -20.37
#